data_AF-A0A4S2LQY2-F1
#
_entry.id   AF-A0A4S2LQY2-F1
#
_cell.length_a   1.000
_cell.length_b   1.000
_cell.length_c   1.000
_cell.angle_alpha   90.00
_cell.angle_beta   90.00
_cell.angle_gamma   90.00
#
_symmetry.space_group_name_H-M   'P 1'
#
loop_
_entity.id
_entity.type
_entity.pdbx_description
1 polymer ?
#
loop_
_entity_poly.entity_id
_entity_poly.type
_entity_poly.pdbx_seq_one_letter_code
_entity_poly.pdbx_strand_id
1 'polypeptide(L)'
;MMGQFFSLGVENDAFNRKSSIKPTSRSTISDRRSRHRVHSAQKLRMCHRSSGSFVDLSLLPAELALHVLSNLNATDLCLASCVWHDLCLDDLLWRGLCQQTWPFCSVYKRGLPQGCTYRQLYLRLDEARLTFNADAFEGMEYLFKNHLLEDNFEDLIAYLDTAPGLNLVQRCRFLQSRPHLLENLVGSKDFKKHFLPIALRRLFCEFPVPLAESDAMDFVSRLVSRFSVRYVECNPELGLTEGKIYGGPQVQCVIHNTRHIPLSRYRVQKLKRLAPIFKVS
;
A
#
# COMPACT_ATOMS: atom_id res chain seq x y z
N MET A 1 25.02 -56.49 35.63
CA MET A 1 25.99 -55.75 34.77
C MET A 1 25.57 -54.29 34.85
N MET A 2 26.11 -53.51 35.81
CA MET A 2 27.32 -52.67 35.68
C MET A 2 27.12 -51.60 34.59
N GLY A 3 27.11 -50.28 34.84
CA GLY A 3 27.19 -49.41 36.03
C GLY A 3 26.53 -48.07 35.66
N GLN A 4 25.82 -47.34 36.53
CA GLN A 4 26.22 -46.58 37.72
C GLN A 4 27.20 -45.41 37.49
N PHE A 5 26.79 -44.27 38.09
CA PHE A 5 27.58 -43.14 38.64
C PHE A 5 27.87 -41.92 37.74
N PHE A 6 27.76 -40.66 38.19
CA PHE A 6 27.35 -40.07 39.48
C PHE A 6 26.88 -38.62 39.24
N SER A 7 26.01 -38.16 40.15
CA SER A 7 25.56 -36.78 40.37
C SER A 7 26.59 -35.98 41.20
N LEU A 8 26.21 -34.73 41.54
CA LEU A 8 26.82 -33.72 42.44
C LEU A 8 27.54 -32.59 41.67
N GLY A 9 27.20 -31.31 41.77
CA GLY A 9 26.39 -30.59 42.75
C GLY A 9 27.22 -29.50 43.42
N VAL A 10 26.56 -28.36 43.70
CA VAL A 10 26.77 -27.47 44.86
C VAL A 10 27.73 -26.28 44.68
N GLU A 11 27.12 -25.07 44.67
CA GLU A 11 27.43 -23.83 45.44
C GLU A 11 28.86 -23.23 45.39
N ASN A 12 29.15 -21.96 45.66
CA ASN A 12 28.50 -20.73 46.10
C ASN A 12 29.52 -19.62 45.74
N ASP A 13 29.10 -18.36 45.58
CA ASP A 13 29.61 -17.29 46.46
C ASP A 13 29.14 -15.90 46.02
N ALA A 14 28.41 -15.30 46.95
CA ALA A 14 28.14 -13.88 47.01
C ALA A 14 29.45 -13.13 47.33
N PHE A 15 29.74 -12.07 46.59
CA PHE A 15 30.60 -10.99 47.11
C PHE A 15 29.89 -9.64 46.99
N ASN A 16 29.45 -9.22 48.16
CA ASN A 16 28.93 -7.91 48.50
C ASN A 16 30.08 -6.89 48.49
N ARG A 17 29.96 -5.81 47.70
CA ARG A 17 30.62 -4.54 48.01
C ARG A 17 29.62 -3.39 47.87
N LYS A 18 29.14 -2.94 49.02
CA LYS A 18 28.59 -1.60 49.23
C LYS A 18 29.66 -0.56 48.91
N SER A 19 29.34 0.40 48.03
CA SER A 19 29.96 1.73 48.08
C SER A 19 29.01 2.79 47.51
N SER A 20 28.41 3.54 48.43
CA SER A 20 28.08 4.97 48.36
C SER A 20 27.58 5.54 47.01
N ILE A 21 26.25 5.63 46.86
CA ILE A 21 25.62 6.54 45.90
C ILE A 21 25.39 7.87 46.62
N LYS A 22 26.26 8.85 46.39
CA LYS A 22 26.00 10.26 46.69
C LYS A 22 25.11 10.85 45.60
N PRO A 23 24.18 11.77 45.92
CA PRO A 23 23.27 12.35 44.95
C PRO A 23 23.95 13.52 44.24
N THR A 24 24.04 13.48 42.91
CA THR A 24 24.50 14.62 42.13
C THR A 24 23.74 14.77 40.82
N SER A 25 22.94 15.85 40.81
CA SER A 25 22.68 16.78 39.70
C SER A 25 21.98 16.27 38.44
N ARG A 26 20.69 16.65 38.37
CA ARG A 26 19.98 17.17 37.19
C ARG A 26 20.88 17.75 36.09
N SER A 27 20.37 17.58 34.86
CA SER A 27 20.65 18.31 33.62
C SER A 27 21.73 17.74 32.70
N THR A 28 21.28 17.02 31.67
CA THR A 28 21.95 16.90 30.36
C THR A 28 20.91 16.50 29.29
N ILE A 29 19.82 17.28 29.19
CA ILE A 29 18.85 17.23 28.06
C ILE A 29 18.95 18.52 27.22
N SER A 30 20.01 19.31 27.40
CA SER A 30 20.20 20.60 26.72
C SER A 30 21.28 20.59 25.62
N ASP A 31 22.12 19.56 25.49
CA ASP A 31 23.31 19.66 24.62
C ASP A 31 23.18 19.09 23.20
N ARG A 32 22.07 18.44 22.85
CA ARG A 32 21.83 18.02 21.45
C ARG A 32 21.23 19.13 20.57
N ARG A 33 20.63 20.16 21.17
CA ARG A 33 20.09 21.32 20.43
C ARG A 33 21.15 22.38 20.09
N SER A 34 22.33 22.33 20.71
CA SER A 34 23.36 23.37 20.57
C SER A 34 24.27 23.19 19.36
N ARG A 35 24.32 22.00 18.74
CA ARG A 35 25.13 21.77 17.53
C ARG A 35 24.45 22.20 16.22
N HIS A 36 23.13 22.46 16.23
CA HIS A 36 22.40 22.95 15.06
C HIS A 36 22.55 24.46 14.79
N ARG A 37 23.22 25.22 15.67
CA ARG A 37 23.29 26.68 15.56
C ARG A 37 24.60 27.22 14.97
N VAL A 38 25.62 26.39 14.81
CA VAL A 38 26.97 26.88 14.48
C VAL A 38 27.36 26.66 13.01
N HIS A 39 26.71 25.72 12.29
CA HIS A 39 26.95 25.56 10.85
C HIS A 39 26.11 26.49 9.95
N SER A 40 25.11 27.18 10.51
CA SER A 40 24.16 28.01 9.76
C SER A 40 24.49 29.52 9.77
N ALA A 41 25.56 29.95 10.46
CA ALA A 41 25.85 31.38 10.64
C ALA A 41 26.95 31.97 9.72
N GLN A 42 27.59 31.18 8.84
CA GLN A 42 28.72 31.66 8.01
C GLN A 42 28.48 31.72 6.49
N LYS A 43 27.26 31.45 6.00
CA LYS A 43 26.98 31.44 4.55
C LYS A 43 25.89 32.44 4.13
N LEU A 44 25.95 33.67 4.65
CA LEU A 44 25.17 34.81 4.13
C LEU A 44 26.11 35.93 3.68
N ARG A 45 26.86 35.67 2.60
CA ARG A 45 27.40 36.73 1.73
C ARG A 45 26.48 36.82 0.52
N MET A 46 25.54 37.75 0.57
CA MET A 46 24.69 38.15 -0.55
C MET A 46 25.54 38.91 -1.57
N CYS A 47 26.02 38.22 -2.62
CA CYS A 47 26.48 38.86 -3.84
C CYS A 47 25.35 38.81 -4.87
N HIS A 48 24.84 39.97 -5.24
CA HIS A 48 23.82 40.10 -6.26
C HIS A 48 24.47 40.33 -7.63
N ARG A 49 24.01 39.51 -8.61
CA ARG A 49 23.97 39.67 -10.08
C ARG A 49 24.87 38.75 -10.92
N SER A 50 24.23 37.69 -11.41
CA SER A 50 24.31 37.28 -12.81
C SER A 50 22.88 36.96 -13.26
N SER A 51 22.38 37.65 -14.28
CA SER A 51 21.11 37.33 -14.92
C SER A 51 21.22 35.97 -15.61
N GLY A 52 20.56 34.94 -15.06
CA GLY A 52 20.37 33.65 -15.73
C GLY A 52 20.83 32.39 -14.97
N SER A 53 21.45 32.49 -13.80
CA SER A 53 21.84 31.30 -13.03
C SER A 53 20.73 30.84 -12.10
N PHE A 54 20.37 29.56 -12.16
CA PHE A 54 19.43 28.93 -11.23
C PHE A 54 19.92 29.11 -9.79
N VAL A 55 19.01 29.41 -8.86
CA VAL A 55 19.33 29.57 -7.44
C VAL A 55 19.79 28.22 -6.88
N ASP A 56 20.91 28.20 -6.16
CA ASP A 56 21.38 27.00 -5.45
C ASP A 56 20.32 26.58 -4.40
N LEU A 57 19.68 25.44 -4.64
CA LEU A 57 18.61 24.91 -3.81
C LEU A 57 19.09 24.58 -2.39
N SER A 58 20.38 24.34 -2.17
CA SER A 58 20.93 24.10 -0.83
C SER A 58 20.87 25.33 0.07
N LEU A 59 20.66 26.52 -0.50
CA LEU A 59 20.53 27.78 0.22
C LEU A 59 19.08 28.10 0.64
N LEU A 60 18.11 27.28 0.22
CA LEU A 60 16.72 27.49 0.62
C LEU A 60 16.54 27.27 2.12
N PRO A 61 15.73 28.10 2.81
CA PRO A 61 15.30 27.85 4.18
C PRO A 61 14.69 26.45 4.33
N ALA A 62 14.95 25.81 5.48
CA ALA A 62 14.54 24.44 5.73
C ALA A 62 13.01 24.26 5.64
N GLU A 63 12.25 25.28 6.05
CA GLU A 63 10.78 25.29 5.97
C GLU A 63 10.28 25.23 4.53
N LEU A 64 10.92 25.97 3.62
CA LEU A 64 10.58 25.95 2.20
C LEU A 64 11.01 24.65 1.54
N ALA A 65 12.21 24.15 1.89
CA ALA A 65 12.68 22.84 1.43
C ALA A 65 11.72 21.72 1.87
N LEU A 66 11.31 21.69 3.14
CA LEU A 66 10.33 20.72 3.66
C LEU A 66 8.97 20.82 2.97
N HIS A 67 8.51 22.04 2.65
CA HIS A 67 7.27 22.23 1.89
C HIS A 67 7.37 21.65 0.47
N VAL A 68 8.51 21.80 -0.21
CA VAL A 68 8.75 21.13 -1.49
C VAL A 68 8.77 19.61 -1.31
N LEU A 69 9.56 19.12 -0.35
CA LEU A 69 9.73 17.69 -0.08
C LEU A 69 8.42 16.99 0.29
N SER A 70 7.51 17.64 1.01
CA SER A 70 6.22 17.05 1.41
C SER A 70 5.27 16.77 0.24
N ASN A 71 5.58 17.24 -0.96
CA ASN A 71 4.83 16.98 -2.19
C ASN A 71 5.47 15.92 -3.08
N LEU A 72 6.60 15.34 -2.67
CA LEU A 72 7.35 14.36 -3.47
C LEU A 72 6.97 12.92 -3.10
N ASN A 73 7.02 12.02 -4.09
CA ASN A 73 6.93 10.59 -3.83
C ASN A 73 8.27 10.03 -3.30
N ALA A 74 8.29 8.76 -2.90
CA ALA A 74 9.48 8.14 -2.30
C ALA A 74 10.72 8.15 -3.20
N THR A 75 10.55 7.98 -4.52
CA THR A 75 11.65 8.01 -5.49
C THR A 75 12.23 9.41 -5.59
N ASP A 76 11.37 10.41 -5.71
CA ASP A 76 11.76 11.82 -5.82
C ASP A 76 12.41 12.32 -4.52
N LEU A 77 11.95 11.86 -3.34
CA LEU A 77 12.62 12.10 -2.06
C LEU A 77 14.03 11.51 -2.04
N CYS A 78 14.23 10.30 -2.55
CA CYS A 78 15.56 9.71 -2.66
C CYS A 78 16.47 10.54 -3.56
N LEU A 79 15.97 11.08 -4.67
CA LEU A 79 16.73 11.94 -5.57
C LEU A 79 17.04 13.32 -4.94
N ALA A 80 16.06 13.91 -4.25
CA ALA A 80 16.21 15.19 -3.55
C ALA A 80 17.21 15.12 -2.39
N SER A 81 17.47 13.93 -1.85
CA SER A 81 18.47 13.72 -0.79
C SER A 81 19.89 14.10 -1.19
N CYS A 82 20.19 14.21 -2.49
CA CYS A 82 21.46 14.74 -3.00
C CYS A 82 21.69 16.21 -2.63
N VAL A 83 20.62 16.97 -2.36
CA VAL A 83 20.67 18.40 -1.99
C VAL A 83 20.24 18.61 -0.54
N TRP A 84 19.19 17.92 -0.10
CA TRP A 84 18.59 18.07 1.23
C TRP A 84 18.61 16.77 2.03
N HIS A 85 19.77 16.15 2.16
CA HIS A 85 19.95 14.83 2.76
C HIS A 85 19.22 14.68 4.11
N ASP A 86 19.53 15.54 5.08
CA ASP A 86 18.98 15.45 6.44
C ASP A 86 17.46 15.65 6.46
N LEU A 87 16.93 16.57 5.64
CA LEU A 87 15.49 16.84 5.55
C LEU A 87 14.74 15.68 4.87
N CYS A 88 15.36 15.03 3.88
CA CYS A 88 14.78 13.86 3.22
C CYS A 88 14.76 12.61 4.11
N LEU A 89 15.50 12.60 5.23
CA LEU A 89 15.49 11.53 6.22
C LEU A 89 14.55 11.82 7.40
N ASP A 90 13.87 12.97 7.40
CA ASP A 90 12.95 13.36 8.46
C ASP A 90 11.79 12.36 8.60
N ASP A 91 11.59 11.86 9.82
CA ASP A 91 10.64 10.78 10.08
C ASP A 91 9.17 11.25 9.97
N LEU A 92 8.89 12.53 10.22
CA LEU A 92 7.55 13.10 10.05
C LEU A 92 7.19 13.26 8.57
N LEU A 93 8.15 13.62 7.74
CA LEU A 93 8.00 13.63 6.28
C LEU A 93 7.63 12.24 5.76
N TRP A 94 8.38 11.20 6.14
CA TRP A 94 8.07 9.82 5.75
C TRP A 94 6.76 9.31 6.34
N ARG A 95 6.38 9.74 7.54
CA ARG A 95 5.06 9.43 8.12
C ARG A 95 3.93 9.97 7.25
N GLY A 96 4.02 11.23 6.84
CA GLY A 96 3.04 11.85 5.95
C GLY A 96 2.92 11.07 4.64
N LEU A 97 4.05 10.74 4.02
CA LEU A 97 4.07 9.97 2.77
C LEU A 97 3.50 8.56 2.95
N CYS A 98 3.81 7.87 4.05
CA CYS A 98 3.25 6.56 4.37
C CYS A 98 1.72 6.61 4.48
N GLN A 99 1.19 7.57 5.24
CA GLN A 99 -0.26 7.69 5.47
C GLN A 99 -1.02 8.08 4.19
N GLN A 100 -0.41 8.88 3.31
CA GLN A 100 -0.98 9.23 2.02
C GLN A 100 -0.96 8.07 1.03
N THR A 101 0.13 7.31 0.99
CA THR A 101 0.30 6.21 0.01
C THR A 101 -0.42 4.93 0.46
N TRP A 102 -0.40 4.64 1.76
CA TRP A 102 -0.85 3.39 2.34
C TRP A 102 -1.80 3.64 3.53
N PRO A 103 -3.00 4.20 3.31
CA PRO A 103 -3.89 4.64 4.40
C PRO A 103 -4.49 3.51 5.24
N PHE A 104 -4.46 2.27 4.74
CA PHE A 104 -5.13 1.10 5.31
C PHE A 104 -4.34 0.38 6.41
N CYS A 105 -3.07 0.73 6.66
CA CYS A 105 -2.19 -0.09 7.49
C CYS A 105 -2.56 -0.06 8.97
N SER A 106 -2.83 -1.24 9.55
CA SER A 106 -3.15 -1.41 10.97
C SER A 106 -1.99 -1.00 11.89
N VAL A 107 -0.75 -1.00 11.38
CA VAL A 107 0.45 -0.55 12.11
C VAL A 107 0.32 0.88 12.65
N TYR A 108 -0.44 1.76 12.00
CA TYR A 108 -0.65 3.13 12.50
C TYR A 108 -1.50 3.17 13.77
N LYS A 109 -2.41 2.22 13.95
CA LYS A 109 -3.27 2.10 15.14
C LYS A 109 -2.46 1.58 16.34
N ARG A 110 -1.52 0.65 16.10
CA ARG A 110 -0.71 0.00 17.15
C ARG A 110 0.57 0.76 17.50
N GLY A 111 1.03 1.63 16.61
CA GLY A 111 2.33 2.28 16.69
C GLY A 111 3.43 1.47 16.02
N LEU A 112 4.48 2.17 15.57
CA LEU A 112 5.63 1.52 14.94
C LEU A 112 6.41 0.70 15.97
N PRO A 113 6.97 -0.45 15.55
CA PRO A 113 7.92 -1.20 16.38
C PRO A 113 9.09 -0.32 16.84
N GLN A 114 9.62 -0.59 18.03
CA GLN A 114 10.76 0.16 18.55
C GLN A 114 11.96 0.11 17.58
N GLY A 115 12.55 1.27 17.32
CA GLY A 115 13.70 1.42 16.42
C GLY A 115 13.35 1.39 14.92
N CYS A 116 12.08 1.24 14.55
CA CYS A 116 11.63 1.30 13.16
C CYS A 116 11.31 2.75 12.77
N THR A 117 11.84 3.22 11.63
CA THR A 117 11.48 4.53 11.05
C THR A 117 10.34 4.40 10.05
N TYR A 118 9.62 5.50 9.78
CA TYR A 118 8.58 5.49 8.73
C TYR A 118 9.17 5.24 7.34
N ARG A 119 10.43 5.61 7.10
CA ARG A 119 11.13 5.24 5.86
C ARG A 119 11.26 3.72 5.73
N GLN A 120 11.66 3.03 6.80
CA GLN A 120 11.74 1.56 6.80
C GLN A 120 10.35 0.93 6.64
N LEU A 121 9.33 1.49 7.30
CA LEU A 121 7.95 1.05 7.13
C LEU A 121 7.49 1.20 5.66
N TYR A 122 7.76 2.34 5.02
CA TYR A 122 7.41 2.57 3.63
C TYR A 122 8.00 1.50 2.71
N LEU A 123 9.29 1.19 2.90
CA LEU A 123 9.98 0.18 2.11
C LEU A 123 9.39 -1.22 2.33
N ARG A 124 9.03 -1.58 3.57
CA ARG A 124 8.35 -2.86 3.86
C ARG A 124 6.97 -2.95 3.23
N LEU A 125 6.22 -1.85 3.18
CA LEU A 125 4.91 -1.80 2.52
C LEU A 125 5.05 -1.91 0.99
N ASP A 126 6.07 -1.27 0.42
CA ASP A 126 6.37 -1.40 -1.01
C ASP A 126 6.80 -2.83 -1.36
N GLU A 127 7.66 -3.45 -0.54
CA GLU A 127 8.03 -4.87 -0.66
C GLU A 127 6.80 -5.77 -0.57
N ALA A 128 5.92 -5.58 0.43
CA ALA A 128 4.69 -6.34 0.57
C ALA A 128 3.79 -6.25 -0.68
N ARG A 129 3.68 -5.06 -1.29
CA ARG A 129 2.96 -4.87 -2.57
C ARG A 129 3.62 -5.69 -3.69
N LEU A 130 4.95 -5.63 -3.80
CA LEU A 130 5.68 -6.38 -4.83
C LEU A 130 5.49 -7.89 -4.66
N THR A 131 5.55 -8.39 -3.43
CA THR A 131 5.29 -9.80 -3.09
C THR A 131 3.86 -10.19 -3.46
N PHE A 132 2.86 -9.39 -3.10
CA PHE A 132 1.45 -9.62 -3.48
C PHE A 132 1.27 -9.68 -5.00
N ASN A 133 1.96 -8.80 -5.74
CA ASN A 133 1.89 -8.76 -7.19
C ASN A 133 2.52 -9.99 -7.86
N ALA A 134 3.48 -10.65 -7.20
CA ALA A 134 4.05 -11.92 -7.62
C ALA A 134 3.12 -13.09 -7.27
N ASP A 135 2.72 -13.21 -6.00
CA ASP A 135 1.74 -14.16 -5.49
C ASP A 135 0.87 -13.53 -4.40
N ALA A 136 -0.44 -13.51 -4.63
CA ALA A 136 -1.38 -12.87 -3.70
C ALA A 136 -1.36 -13.47 -2.29
N PHE A 137 -1.23 -14.79 -2.15
CA PHE A 137 -1.29 -15.45 -0.85
C PHE A 137 -0.01 -15.21 -0.05
N GLU A 138 1.14 -15.29 -0.72
CA GLU A 138 2.43 -14.97 -0.10
C GLU A 138 2.51 -13.49 0.31
N GLY A 139 1.99 -12.57 -0.52
CA GLY A 139 1.94 -11.15 -0.18
C GLY A 139 1.06 -10.85 1.03
N MET A 140 -0.12 -11.49 1.13
CA MET A 140 -0.97 -11.37 2.32
C MET A 140 -0.29 -11.95 3.56
N GLU A 141 0.36 -13.11 3.43
CA GLU A 141 1.10 -13.72 4.52
C GLU A 141 2.25 -12.83 5.00
N TYR A 142 2.98 -12.18 4.08
CA TYR A 142 4.02 -11.20 4.40
C TYR A 142 3.46 -10.04 5.23
N LEU A 143 2.30 -9.48 4.83
CA LEU A 143 1.65 -8.38 5.56
C LEU A 143 1.31 -8.78 7.00
N PHE A 144 0.78 -9.98 7.21
CA PHE A 144 0.42 -10.48 8.53
C PHE A 144 1.64 -10.79 9.40
N LYS A 145 2.63 -11.51 8.84
CA LYS A 145 3.88 -11.87 9.52
C LYS A 145 4.66 -10.64 10.01
N ASN A 146 4.67 -9.58 9.21
CA ASN A 146 5.36 -8.34 9.56
C ASN A 146 4.46 -7.34 10.33
N HIS A 147 3.26 -7.78 10.74
CA HIS A 147 2.30 -6.98 11.51
C HIS A 147 1.88 -5.66 10.84
N LEU A 148 1.94 -5.61 9.51
CA LEU A 148 1.60 -4.43 8.70
C LEU A 148 0.08 -4.27 8.52
N LEU A 149 -0.62 -5.40 8.45
CA LEU A 149 -2.07 -5.52 8.31
C LEU A 149 -2.60 -6.62 9.23
N GLU A 150 -3.84 -6.51 9.70
CA GLU A 150 -4.54 -7.60 10.41
C GLU A 150 -5.30 -8.49 9.44
N ASP A 151 -5.40 -9.78 9.78
CA ASP A 151 -6.31 -10.70 9.08
C ASP A 151 -7.74 -10.55 9.62
N ASN A 152 -8.29 -9.33 9.52
CA ASN A 152 -9.67 -9.02 9.86
C ASN A 152 -10.39 -8.41 8.64
N PHE A 153 -11.72 -8.51 8.61
CA PHE A 153 -12.50 -8.13 7.43
C PHE A 153 -12.29 -6.65 7.01
N GLU A 154 -12.26 -5.73 7.96
CA GLU A 154 -12.19 -4.28 7.69
C GLU A 154 -10.84 -3.89 7.07
N ASP A 155 -9.74 -4.35 7.68
CA ASP A 155 -8.39 -4.02 7.22
C ASP A 155 -8.11 -4.66 5.84
N LEU A 156 -8.67 -5.85 5.58
CA LEU A 156 -8.56 -6.50 4.27
C LEU A 156 -9.32 -5.76 3.18
N ILE A 157 -10.55 -5.31 3.45
CA ILE A 157 -11.31 -4.48 2.50
C ILE A 157 -10.56 -3.19 2.23
N ALA A 158 -10.09 -2.50 3.27
CA ALA A 158 -9.33 -1.26 3.13
C ALA A 158 -8.08 -1.47 2.27
N TYR A 159 -7.32 -2.54 2.51
CA TYR A 159 -6.15 -2.89 1.70
C TYR A 159 -6.52 -3.14 0.24
N LEU A 160 -7.45 -4.05 -0.03
CA LEU A 160 -7.79 -4.48 -1.39
C LEU A 160 -8.53 -3.41 -2.21
N ASP A 161 -9.13 -2.40 -1.57
CA ASP A 161 -9.78 -1.27 -2.25
C ASP A 161 -8.82 -0.10 -2.51
N THR A 162 -7.93 0.20 -1.56
CA THR A 162 -7.15 1.45 -1.59
C THR A 162 -5.67 1.28 -1.88
N ALA A 163 -5.10 0.08 -1.76
CA ALA A 163 -3.67 -0.10 -1.96
C ALA A 163 -3.24 0.21 -3.40
N PRO A 164 -2.28 1.14 -3.60
CA PRO A 164 -1.83 1.53 -4.92
C PRO A 164 -1.05 0.40 -5.60
N GLY A 165 -1.29 0.24 -6.90
CA GLY A 165 -0.45 -0.61 -7.75
C GLY A 165 -0.61 -2.12 -7.53
N LEU A 166 -1.70 -2.57 -6.90
CA LEU A 166 -1.99 -4.01 -6.83
C LEU A 166 -2.25 -4.60 -8.22
N ASN A 167 -1.67 -5.76 -8.49
CA ASN A 167 -1.93 -6.54 -9.68
C ASN A 167 -3.37 -7.08 -9.62
N LEU A 168 -4.20 -6.66 -10.58
CA LEU A 168 -5.62 -7.02 -10.59
C LEU A 168 -5.86 -8.53 -10.72
N VAL A 169 -4.98 -9.28 -11.38
CA VAL A 169 -5.12 -10.74 -11.50
C VAL A 169 -4.87 -11.42 -10.16
N GLN A 170 -3.81 -11.03 -9.44
CA GLN A 170 -3.53 -11.57 -8.10
C GLN A 170 -4.61 -11.13 -7.09
N ARG A 171 -5.06 -9.87 -7.16
CA ARG A 171 -6.20 -9.37 -6.37
C ARG A 171 -7.45 -10.21 -6.58
N CYS A 172 -7.82 -10.49 -7.82
CA CYS A 172 -8.96 -11.36 -8.12
C CYS A 172 -8.75 -12.79 -7.64
N ARG A 173 -7.55 -13.36 -7.81
CA ARG A 173 -7.21 -14.69 -7.31
C ARG A 173 -7.40 -14.80 -5.79
N PHE A 174 -7.00 -13.78 -5.04
CA PHE A 174 -7.26 -13.73 -3.61
C PHE A 174 -8.75 -13.63 -3.29
N LEU A 175 -9.48 -12.74 -3.97
CA LEU A 175 -10.92 -12.54 -3.79
C LEU A 175 -11.75 -13.78 -4.12
N GLN A 176 -11.31 -14.63 -5.05
CA GLN A 176 -11.95 -15.93 -5.31
C GLN A 176 -11.95 -16.83 -4.07
N SER A 177 -10.86 -16.83 -3.30
CA SER A 177 -10.76 -17.61 -2.06
C SER A 177 -11.55 -17.01 -0.90
N ARG A 178 -11.98 -15.74 -1.00
CA ARG A 178 -12.71 -15.01 0.04
C ARG A 178 -13.92 -14.25 -0.55
N PRO A 179 -15.00 -14.97 -0.93
CA PRO A 179 -16.15 -14.37 -1.63
C PRO A 179 -16.82 -13.19 -0.91
N HIS A 180 -16.88 -13.21 0.42
CA HIS A 180 -17.46 -12.12 1.21
C HIS A 180 -16.72 -10.78 1.02
N LEU A 181 -15.39 -10.81 0.80
CA LEU A 181 -14.63 -9.60 0.52
C LEU A 181 -15.02 -9.03 -0.85
N LEU A 182 -15.15 -9.89 -1.87
CA LEU A 182 -15.60 -9.48 -3.21
C LEU A 182 -16.98 -8.84 -3.15
N GLU A 183 -17.92 -9.47 -2.46
CA GLU A 183 -19.30 -8.98 -2.37
C GLU A 183 -19.40 -7.61 -1.72
N ASN A 184 -18.56 -7.35 -0.71
CA ASN A 184 -18.47 -6.05 -0.06
C ASN A 184 -17.81 -4.99 -0.95
N LEU A 185 -16.69 -5.33 -1.61
CA LEU A 185 -16.02 -4.43 -2.56
C LEU A 185 -16.92 -4.03 -3.74
N VAL A 186 -17.73 -4.95 -4.26
CA VAL A 186 -18.72 -4.64 -5.31
C VAL A 186 -19.87 -3.83 -4.73
N GLY A 187 -20.32 -4.18 -3.52
CA GLY A 187 -21.40 -3.50 -2.81
C GLY A 187 -21.05 -2.06 -2.38
N SER A 188 -19.78 -1.71 -2.27
CA SER A 188 -19.36 -0.34 -1.93
C SER A 188 -19.29 0.58 -3.15
N LYS A 189 -19.31 0.05 -4.38
CA LYS A 189 -19.22 0.86 -5.59
C LYS A 189 -20.48 1.69 -5.81
N ASP A 190 -20.32 2.87 -6.41
CA ASP A 190 -21.41 3.73 -6.83
C ASP A 190 -21.63 3.61 -8.35
N PHE A 191 -22.82 3.14 -8.73
CA PHE A 191 -23.25 3.02 -10.14
C PHE A 191 -24.30 4.05 -10.54
N LYS A 192 -24.57 5.05 -9.68
CA LYS A 192 -25.57 6.08 -9.97
C LYS A 192 -25.21 6.84 -11.24
N LYS A 193 -26.22 7.16 -12.07
CA LYS A 193 -26.06 7.88 -13.36
C LYS A 193 -25.20 7.17 -14.41
N HIS A 194 -24.80 5.92 -14.19
CA HIS A 194 -24.04 5.15 -15.17
C HIS A 194 -24.97 4.22 -15.95
N PHE A 195 -24.92 4.29 -17.29
CA PHE A 195 -25.65 3.35 -18.13
C PHE A 195 -25.15 1.91 -17.90
N LEU A 196 -26.08 0.94 -17.85
CA LEU A 196 -25.82 -0.43 -17.42
C LEU A 196 -24.61 -1.11 -18.12
N PRO A 197 -24.50 -1.12 -19.46
CA PRO A 197 -23.32 -1.64 -20.16
C PRO A 197 -21.99 -0.97 -19.77
N ILE A 198 -22.01 0.33 -19.46
CA ILE A 198 -20.81 1.08 -19.08
C ILE A 198 -20.40 0.72 -17.65
N ALA A 199 -21.36 0.67 -16.72
CA ALA A 199 -21.14 0.24 -15.35
C ALA A 199 -20.59 -1.19 -15.30
N LEU A 200 -21.19 -2.11 -16.06
CA LEU A 200 -20.76 -3.50 -16.15
C LEU A 200 -19.35 -3.61 -16.74
N ARG A 201 -19.04 -2.86 -17.82
CA ARG A 201 -17.69 -2.85 -18.39
C ARG A 201 -16.65 -2.36 -17.38
N ARG A 202 -16.94 -1.30 -16.62
CA ARG A 202 -16.05 -0.78 -15.59
C ARG A 202 -15.80 -1.80 -14.48
N LEU A 203 -16.86 -2.50 -14.04
CA LEU A 203 -16.75 -3.57 -13.07
C LEU A 203 -15.76 -4.65 -13.51
N PHE A 204 -15.88 -5.15 -14.75
CA PHE A 204 -14.98 -6.19 -15.25
C PHE A 204 -13.55 -5.69 -15.56
N CYS A 205 -13.35 -4.39 -15.74
CA CYS A 205 -12.00 -3.83 -15.77
C CYS A 205 -11.34 -3.86 -14.38
N GLU A 206 -12.12 -3.66 -13.32
CA GLU A 206 -11.62 -3.67 -11.94
C GLU A 206 -11.47 -5.09 -11.38
N PHE A 207 -12.38 -5.99 -11.75
CA PHE A 207 -12.42 -7.40 -11.33
C PHE A 207 -12.27 -8.31 -12.56
N PRO A 208 -11.05 -8.44 -13.12
CA PRO A 208 -10.82 -9.30 -14.27
C PRO A 208 -11.17 -10.76 -13.96
N VAL A 209 -11.75 -11.43 -14.95
CA VAL A 209 -12.11 -12.85 -14.81
C VAL A 209 -10.83 -13.70 -14.68
N PRO A 210 -10.77 -14.60 -13.70
CA PRO A 210 -9.69 -15.56 -13.54
C PRO A 210 -9.43 -16.39 -14.79
N LEU A 211 -8.16 -16.70 -15.07
CA LEU A 211 -7.76 -17.48 -16.23
C LEU A 211 -8.03 -19.00 -16.07
N ALA A 212 -8.23 -19.49 -14.85
CA ALA A 212 -8.52 -20.91 -14.61
C ALA A 212 -9.99 -21.22 -14.92
N GLU A 213 -10.23 -22.18 -15.82
CA GLU A 213 -11.55 -22.44 -16.39
C GLU A 213 -12.57 -23.00 -15.38
N SER A 214 -12.14 -23.74 -14.37
CA SER A 214 -13.06 -24.41 -13.41
C SER A 214 -13.88 -23.43 -12.57
N ASP A 215 -13.29 -22.28 -12.21
CA ASP A 215 -13.87 -21.36 -11.23
C ASP A 215 -14.28 -20.01 -11.84
N ALA A 216 -13.93 -19.79 -13.11
CA ALA A 216 -14.20 -18.53 -13.81
C ALA A 216 -15.70 -18.22 -13.90
N MET A 217 -16.51 -19.24 -14.20
CA MET A 217 -17.96 -19.07 -14.34
C MET A 217 -18.65 -18.77 -13.01
N ASP A 218 -18.21 -19.44 -11.95
CA ASP A 218 -18.73 -19.24 -10.60
C ASP A 218 -18.36 -17.84 -10.07
N PHE A 219 -17.12 -17.40 -10.34
CA PHE A 219 -16.69 -16.03 -10.06
C PHE A 219 -17.52 -14.98 -10.81
N VAL A 220 -17.73 -15.17 -12.12
CA VAL A 220 -18.53 -14.25 -12.95
C VAL A 220 -19.98 -14.20 -12.49
N SER A 221 -20.58 -15.35 -12.20
CA SER A 221 -21.95 -15.41 -11.68
C SER A 221 -22.09 -14.65 -10.37
N ARG A 222 -21.17 -14.84 -9.41
CA ARG A 222 -21.16 -14.05 -8.16
C ARG A 222 -21.00 -12.56 -8.41
N LEU A 223 -20.02 -12.18 -9.22
CA LEU A 223 -19.72 -10.78 -9.54
C LEU A 223 -20.93 -10.08 -10.16
N VAL A 224 -21.56 -10.73 -11.14
CA VAL A 224 -22.75 -10.21 -11.84
C VAL A 224 -23.98 -10.19 -10.94
N SER A 225 -24.17 -11.22 -10.12
CA SER A 225 -25.27 -11.29 -9.16
C SER A 225 -25.18 -10.11 -8.19
N ARG A 226 -24.03 -9.90 -7.55
CA ARG A 226 -23.83 -8.79 -6.62
C ARG A 226 -23.91 -7.42 -7.31
N PHE A 227 -23.39 -7.30 -8.52
CA PHE A 227 -23.52 -6.09 -9.33
C PHE A 227 -24.97 -5.74 -9.63
N SER A 228 -25.80 -6.74 -9.96
CA SER A 228 -27.21 -6.54 -10.31
C SER A 228 -28.00 -5.96 -9.13
N VAL A 229 -27.78 -6.51 -7.92
CA VAL A 229 -28.32 -5.96 -6.67
C VAL A 229 -27.88 -4.50 -6.49
N ARG A 230 -26.56 -4.26 -6.54
CA ARG A 230 -26.01 -2.93 -6.28
C ARG A 230 -26.43 -1.89 -7.32
N TYR A 231 -26.58 -2.27 -8.58
CA TYR A 231 -27.01 -1.37 -9.64
C TYR A 231 -28.45 -0.89 -9.44
N VAL A 232 -29.34 -1.77 -8.98
CA VAL A 232 -30.73 -1.41 -8.63
C VAL A 232 -30.74 -0.47 -7.43
N GLU A 233 -29.97 -0.77 -6.37
CA GLU A 233 -29.84 0.09 -5.19
C GLU A 233 -29.37 1.52 -5.57
N CYS A 234 -28.43 1.63 -6.51
CA CYS A 234 -27.90 2.93 -6.96
C CYS A 234 -28.85 3.70 -7.90
N ASN A 235 -29.78 3.01 -8.58
CA ASN A 235 -30.65 3.60 -9.62
C ASN A 235 -32.13 3.18 -9.44
N PRO A 236 -32.75 3.48 -8.28
CA PRO A 236 -34.12 3.08 -7.98
C PRO A 236 -35.16 3.68 -8.94
N GLU A 237 -34.86 4.84 -9.54
CA GLU A 237 -35.71 5.55 -10.50
C GLU A 237 -35.95 4.78 -11.80
N LEU A 238 -35.11 3.80 -12.13
CA LEU A 238 -35.25 3.03 -13.37
C LEU A 238 -36.33 1.95 -13.28
N GLY A 239 -36.88 1.66 -12.09
CA GLY A 239 -37.91 0.63 -11.89
C GLY A 239 -37.45 -0.78 -12.30
N LEU A 240 -36.14 -1.02 -12.31
CA LEU A 240 -35.54 -2.30 -12.68
C LEU A 240 -35.51 -3.23 -11.47
N THR A 241 -35.68 -4.52 -11.74
CA THR A 241 -35.49 -5.58 -10.74
C THR A 241 -34.19 -6.31 -11.01
N GLU A 242 -33.55 -6.84 -9.97
CA GLU A 242 -32.28 -7.56 -10.05
C GLU A 242 -32.31 -8.67 -11.11
N GLY A 243 -33.39 -9.45 -11.16
CA GLY A 243 -33.57 -10.52 -12.15
C GLY A 243 -33.65 -10.03 -13.60
N LYS A 244 -34.16 -8.82 -13.85
CA LYS A 244 -34.19 -8.21 -15.18
C LYS A 244 -32.80 -7.78 -15.63
N ILE A 245 -31.95 -7.35 -14.70
CA ILE A 245 -30.57 -6.99 -14.99
C ILE A 245 -29.74 -8.26 -15.21
N TYR A 246 -29.79 -9.21 -14.27
CA TYR A 246 -29.05 -10.46 -14.35
C TYR A 246 -29.42 -11.29 -15.58
N GLY A 247 -30.72 -11.41 -15.89
CA GLY A 247 -31.24 -12.09 -17.07
C GLY A 247 -31.18 -11.26 -18.37
N GLY A 248 -30.76 -9.99 -18.29
CA GLY A 248 -30.75 -9.07 -19.41
C GLY A 248 -29.71 -9.43 -20.48
N PRO A 249 -29.96 -9.11 -21.77
CA PRO A 249 -29.10 -9.52 -22.88
C PRO A 249 -27.67 -9.00 -22.76
N GLN A 250 -27.48 -7.84 -22.12
CA GLN A 250 -26.17 -7.22 -21.92
C GLN A 250 -25.31 -8.04 -20.94
N VAL A 251 -25.91 -8.50 -19.85
CA VAL A 251 -25.25 -9.34 -18.85
C VAL A 251 -25.04 -10.75 -19.38
N GLN A 252 -26.06 -11.34 -20.02
CA GLN A 252 -25.98 -12.66 -20.63
C GLN A 252 -24.91 -12.72 -21.72
N CYS A 253 -24.73 -11.65 -22.49
CA CYS A 253 -23.64 -11.54 -23.47
C CYS A 253 -22.26 -11.62 -22.79
N VAL A 254 -22.07 -10.99 -21.62
CA VAL A 254 -20.80 -11.09 -20.88
C VAL A 254 -20.57 -12.51 -20.34
N ILE A 255 -21.60 -13.13 -19.75
CA ILE A 255 -21.55 -14.51 -19.26
C ILE A 255 -21.23 -15.47 -20.41
N HIS A 256 -21.92 -15.35 -21.53
CA HIS A 256 -21.71 -16.18 -22.73
C HIS A 256 -20.32 -15.98 -23.33
N ASN A 257 -19.85 -14.73 -23.48
CA ASN A 257 -18.51 -14.48 -23.98
C ASN A 257 -17.43 -15.07 -23.07
N THR A 258 -17.63 -15.05 -21.76
CA THR A 258 -16.68 -15.68 -20.83
C THR A 258 -16.62 -17.20 -21.01
N ARG A 259 -17.75 -17.87 -21.33
CA ARG A 259 -17.81 -19.31 -21.60
C ARG A 259 -17.06 -19.76 -22.85
N HIS A 260 -16.88 -18.87 -23.83
CA HIS A 260 -16.39 -19.22 -25.18
C HIS A 260 -15.03 -18.61 -25.54
N ILE A 261 -14.31 -18.00 -24.60
CA ILE A 261 -12.97 -17.46 -24.87
C ILE A 261 -11.90 -18.53 -24.58
N PRO A 262 -11.22 -19.08 -25.59
CA PRO A 262 -9.92 -19.69 -25.36
C PRO A 262 -8.95 -18.59 -24.90
N LEU A 263 -8.30 -18.83 -23.75
CA LEU A 263 -7.43 -17.92 -23.00
C LEU A 263 -6.30 -17.28 -23.83
N SER A 264 -6.06 -17.75 -25.06
CA SER A 264 -5.11 -17.18 -26.03
C SER A 264 -5.50 -15.77 -26.54
N ARG A 265 -6.77 -15.36 -26.46
CA ARG A 265 -7.23 -14.07 -27.04
C ARG A 265 -7.04 -12.85 -26.14
N TYR A 266 -6.90 -13.01 -24.82
CA TYR A 266 -6.62 -11.88 -23.92
C TYR A 266 -5.20 -11.31 -24.09
N ARG A 267 -4.21 -12.16 -24.42
CA ARG A 267 -2.85 -11.70 -24.78
C ARG A 267 -2.82 -10.89 -26.07
N VAL A 268 -3.63 -11.27 -27.06
CA VAL A 268 -3.60 -10.64 -28.39
C VAL A 268 -4.35 -9.30 -28.41
N GLN A 269 -5.41 -9.11 -27.61
CA GLN A 269 -6.14 -7.84 -27.61
C GLN A 269 -5.48 -6.73 -26.79
N LYS A 270 -4.69 -7.05 -25.75
CA LYS A 270 -3.94 -6.04 -24.99
C LYS A 270 -2.67 -5.57 -25.73
N LEU A 271 -2.05 -6.44 -26.53
CA LEU A 271 -0.91 -6.09 -27.40
C LEU A 271 -1.32 -5.45 -28.73
N LYS A 272 -2.48 -5.79 -29.31
CA LYS A 272 -2.95 -5.16 -30.58
C LYS A 272 -3.67 -3.82 -30.40
N ARG A 273 -4.16 -3.48 -29.20
CA ARG A 273 -4.78 -2.16 -28.93
C ARG A 273 -3.80 -1.06 -28.51
N LEU A 274 -2.52 -1.38 -28.33
CA LEU A 274 -1.44 -0.39 -28.09
C LEU A 274 -0.56 -0.15 -29.34
N ALA A 275 -0.91 -0.75 -30.48
CA ALA A 275 -0.09 -0.68 -31.69
C ALA A 275 -0.43 0.45 -32.69
N PRO A 276 -1.58 1.15 -32.66
CA PRO A 276 -1.77 2.32 -33.51
C PRO A 276 -1.93 3.60 -32.67
N ILE A 277 -0.88 3.99 -31.94
CA ILE A 277 -0.68 5.41 -31.56
C ILE A 277 0.71 5.91 -31.98
N PHE A 278 1.63 5.03 -32.39
CA PHE A 278 2.85 5.43 -33.09
C PHE A 278 2.83 4.92 -34.52
N LYS A 279 2.10 5.60 -35.40
CA LYS A 279 2.39 5.65 -36.84
C LYS A 279 1.58 6.76 -37.53
N VAL A 280 2.34 7.74 -38.06
CA VAL A 280 2.02 8.66 -39.17
C VAL A 280 1.15 9.87 -38.75
N SER A 281 1.55 11.14 -38.88
CA SER A 281 2.61 11.84 -39.63
C SER A 281 3.20 12.98 -38.80
#